data_AF-A0A229P5K6-F1
#
_entry.id   AF-A0A229P5K6-F1
#
_cell.length_a   1.000
_cell.length_b   1.000
_cell.length_c   1.000
_cell.angle_alpha   90.00
_cell.angle_beta   90.00
_cell.angle_gamma   90.00
#
_symmetry.space_group_name_H-M   'P 1'
#
loop_
_entity.id
_entity.type
_entity.pdbx_description
1 polymer ?
#
loop_
_entity_poly.entity_id
_entity_poly.type
_entity_poly.pdbx_seq_one_letter_code
_entity_poly.pdbx_strand_id
1 'polypeptide(L)'
;MSIKIECKDIILREFIESDLDAFHALTWQPSIYEFLPGWNVSKEQRKDWLLHYEIPDNKRFLDAVSIGGDIGELRLRMGIILQENNEFIGWCCTGIKEELPPPNREIMYAVSPDYRGKDYATQAVIGLAKYLFQNTNTEMLKAVVLLENVPAAEHEANPYESYPHQDEQSNQKESNANKNQKIGKHHAIQGGLEQYTPSFWLVSDENIVVD
;
A
#
# COMPACT_ATOMS: atom_id res chain seq x y z
N MET A 1 -5.56 -24.20 1.76
CA MET A 1 -4.55 -23.86 0.74
C MET A 1 -3.49 -22.99 1.40
N SER A 2 -2.25 -22.95 0.90
CA SER A 2 -1.26 -21.97 1.37
C SER A 2 -0.68 -21.20 0.18
N ILE A 3 -0.44 -19.90 0.34
CA ILE A 3 0.05 -19.03 -0.74
C ILE A 3 1.40 -18.39 -0.41
N LYS A 4 2.19 -18.21 -1.47
CA LYS A 4 3.41 -17.40 -1.48
C LYS A 4 3.38 -16.54 -2.74
N ILE A 5 3.63 -15.25 -2.59
CA ILE A 5 3.76 -14.31 -3.70
C ILE A 5 5.25 -13.97 -3.78
N GLU A 6 5.91 -14.52 -4.80
CA GLU A 6 7.31 -14.24 -5.09
C GLU A 6 7.40 -12.86 -5.76
N CYS A 7 8.16 -11.96 -5.16
CA CYS A 7 8.54 -10.69 -5.77
C CYS A 7 10.01 -10.77 -6.23
N LYS A 8 10.64 -9.61 -6.47
CA LYS A 8 12.03 -9.56 -6.94
C LYS A 8 13.02 -9.98 -5.86
N ASP A 9 12.90 -9.38 -4.67
CA ASP A 9 13.86 -9.57 -3.56
C ASP A 9 13.19 -10.09 -2.28
N ILE A 10 11.85 -10.15 -2.27
CA ILE A 10 11.04 -10.54 -1.12
C ILE A 10 10.01 -11.60 -1.49
N ILE A 11 9.49 -12.28 -0.47
CA ILE A 11 8.33 -13.17 -0.56
C ILE A 11 7.25 -12.63 0.37
N LEU A 12 6.02 -12.51 -0.12
CA LEU A 12 4.86 -12.43 0.77
C LEU A 12 4.38 -13.84 1.07
N ARG A 13 4.29 -14.19 2.34
CA ARG A 13 3.69 -15.45 2.78
C ARG A 13 2.78 -15.25 3.97
N GLU A 14 1.87 -16.20 4.18
CA GLU A 14 1.05 -16.24 5.40
C GLU A 14 1.91 -16.27 6.65
N PHE A 15 1.37 -15.71 7.74
CA PHE A 15 1.98 -15.84 9.05
C PHE A 15 2.04 -17.30 9.51
N ILE A 16 3.11 -17.64 10.21
CA ILE A 16 3.28 -18.92 10.90
C ILE A 16 3.61 -18.66 12.38
N GLU A 17 3.38 -19.66 13.24
CA GLU A 17 3.59 -19.49 14.69
C GLU A 17 5.01 -19.01 15.04
N SER A 18 6.03 -19.48 14.30
CA SER A 18 7.42 -19.08 14.53
C SER A 18 7.72 -17.62 14.17
N ASP A 19 6.80 -16.90 13.52
CA ASP A 19 6.95 -15.46 13.25
C ASP A 19 6.73 -14.61 14.50
N LEU A 20 6.14 -15.16 15.57
CA LEU A 20 5.71 -14.42 16.76
C LEU A 20 6.76 -13.45 17.30
N ASP A 21 8.00 -13.92 17.45
CA ASP A 21 9.06 -13.16 18.10
C ASP A 21 9.53 -12.00 17.22
N ALA A 22 9.74 -12.24 15.93
CA ALA A 22 10.13 -11.23 14.96
C ALA A 22 9.01 -10.20 14.77
N PHE A 23 7.76 -10.67 14.63
CA PHE A 23 6.61 -9.80 14.43
C PHE A 23 6.36 -8.91 15.65
N HIS A 24 6.41 -9.48 16.87
CA HIS A 24 6.30 -8.71 18.10
C HIS A 24 7.41 -7.67 18.18
N ALA A 25 8.68 -8.06 18.01
CA ALA A 25 9.81 -7.13 18.05
C ALA A 25 9.65 -5.97 17.06
N LEU A 26 9.20 -6.27 15.84
CA LEU A 26 8.96 -5.29 14.79
C LEU A 26 7.87 -4.29 15.20
N THR A 27 6.76 -4.76 15.75
CA THR A 27 5.65 -3.88 16.19
C THR A 27 6.03 -2.91 17.32
N TRP A 28 7.11 -3.22 18.05
CA TRP A 28 7.66 -2.39 19.12
C TRP A 28 8.75 -1.42 18.68
N GLN A 29 9.06 -1.35 17.38
CA GLN A 29 9.97 -0.32 16.88
C GLN A 29 9.28 1.06 16.90
N PRO A 30 9.93 2.13 17.42
CA PRO A 30 9.35 3.47 17.49
C PRO A 30 8.79 3.98 16.17
N SER A 31 9.58 3.83 15.11
CA SER A 31 9.22 4.16 13.74
C SER A 31 8.00 3.42 13.15
N ILE A 32 7.43 2.47 13.88
CA ILE A 32 6.25 1.69 13.52
C ILE A 32 5.09 2.06 14.44
N TYR A 33 5.24 1.93 15.76
CA TYR A 33 4.10 2.17 16.67
C TYR A 33 3.67 3.64 16.73
N GLU A 34 4.56 4.58 16.38
CA GLU A 34 4.20 6.01 16.27
C GLU A 34 3.15 6.26 15.18
N PHE A 35 3.21 5.49 14.09
CA PHE A 35 2.30 5.63 12.94
C PHE A 35 1.21 4.56 12.89
N LEU A 36 1.38 3.45 13.62
CA LEU A 36 0.44 2.34 13.74
C LEU A 36 0.10 2.10 15.23
N PRO A 37 -0.61 3.04 15.88
CA PRO A 37 -0.96 2.90 17.29
C PRO A 37 -1.84 1.66 17.51
N GLY A 38 -1.62 0.96 18.62
CA GLY A 38 -2.35 -0.25 18.98
C GLY A 38 -1.77 -1.55 18.43
N TRP A 39 -0.72 -1.49 17.60
CA TRP A 39 0.00 -2.69 17.15
C TRP A 39 1.03 -3.19 18.18
N ASN A 40 1.62 -2.31 18.99
CA ASN A 40 2.57 -2.64 20.03
C ASN A 40 1.88 -3.18 21.31
N VAL A 41 1.30 -4.36 21.22
CA VAL A 41 0.70 -5.08 22.35
C VAL A 41 1.71 -5.98 23.05
N SER A 42 1.35 -6.53 24.22
CA SER A 42 2.18 -7.53 24.89
C SER A 42 2.41 -8.77 24.02
N LYS A 43 3.51 -9.49 24.25
CA LYS A 43 3.82 -10.72 23.50
C LYS A 43 2.74 -11.79 23.65
N GLU A 44 2.11 -11.87 24.82
CA GLU A 44 0.99 -12.78 25.09
C GLU A 44 -0.24 -12.41 24.24
N GLN A 45 -0.60 -11.12 24.19
CA GLN A 45 -1.70 -10.65 23.36
C GLN A 45 -1.42 -10.81 21.87
N ARG A 46 -0.17 -10.54 21.44
CA ARG A 46 0.27 -10.77 20.06
C ARG A 46 0.16 -12.25 19.68
N LYS A 47 0.57 -13.16 20.57
CA LYS A 47 0.44 -14.61 20.37
C LYS A 47 -1.02 -15.02 20.22
N ASP A 48 -1.90 -14.51 21.08
CA ASP A 48 -3.33 -14.76 21.00
C ASP A 48 -3.92 -14.29 19.67
N TRP A 49 -3.61 -13.05 19.25
CA TRP A 49 -4.03 -12.52 17.95
C TRP A 49 -3.54 -13.35 16.78
N LEU A 50 -2.24 -13.67 16.76
CA LEU A 50 -1.61 -14.44 15.70
C LEU A 50 -2.27 -15.81 15.51
N LEU A 51 -2.43 -16.56 16.60
CA LEU A 51 -2.89 -17.95 16.56
C LEU A 51 -4.41 -18.08 16.40
N HIS A 52 -5.19 -17.20 17.01
CA HIS A 52 -6.65 -17.35 17.09
C HIS A 52 -7.42 -16.43 16.15
N TYR A 53 -6.78 -15.41 15.57
CA TYR A 53 -7.44 -14.45 14.69
C TYR A 53 -6.73 -14.33 13.34
N GLU A 54 -5.44 -14.00 13.30
CA GLU A 54 -4.74 -13.64 12.06
C GLU A 54 -4.52 -14.85 11.14
N ILE A 55 -3.98 -15.95 11.67
CA ILE A 55 -3.78 -17.19 10.89
C ILE A 55 -5.14 -17.79 10.46
N PRO A 56 -6.16 -17.91 11.33
CA PRO A 56 -7.49 -18.37 10.92
C PRO A 56 -8.18 -17.45 9.89
N ASP A 57 -8.03 -16.13 10.00
CA ASP A 57 -8.55 -15.16 9.02
C ASP A 57 -7.94 -15.39 7.64
N ASN A 58 -6.61 -15.53 7.56
CA ASN A 58 -5.94 -15.83 6.30
C ASN A 58 -6.49 -17.11 5.67
N LYS A 59 -6.68 -18.16 6.47
CA LYS A 59 -7.26 -19.40 5.97
C LYS A 59 -8.66 -19.19 5.39
N ARG A 60 -9.53 -18.46 6.09
CA ARG A 60 -10.87 -18.11 5.58
C ARG A 60 -10.81 -17.33 4.28
N PHE A 61 -9.90 -16.35 4.18
CA PHE A 61 -9.66 -15.59 2.97
C PHE A 61 -9.28 -16.50 1.79
N LEU A 62 -8.32 -17.40 1.98
CA LEU A 62 -7.86 -18.30 0.93
C LEU A 62 -8.90 -19.36 0.55
N ASP A 63 -9.69 -19.82 1.51
CA ASP A 63 -10.81 -20.70 1.24
C ASP A 63 -11.85 -19.98 0.35
N ALA A 64 -12.16 -18.71 0.61
CA ALA A 64 -13.04 -17.89 -0.23
C ALA A 64 -12.49 -17.68 -1.65
N VAL A 65 -11.18 -17.44 -1.77
CA VAL A 65 -10.49 -17.40 -3.08
C VAL A 65 -10.71 -18.70 -3.85
N SER A 66 -10.56 -19.85 -3.20
CA SER A 66 -10.68 -21.16 -3.85
C SER A 66 -12.08 -21.53 -4.34
N ILE A 67 -13.13 -20.88 -3.81
CA ILE A 67 -14.53 -21.21 -4.11
C ILE A 67 -15.13 -20.25 -5.15
N GLY A 68 -14.46 -19.14 -5.47
CA GLY A 68 -14.92 -18.20 -6.48
C GLY A 68 -14.41 -16.76 -6.36
N GLY A 69 -13.53 -16.47 -5.39
CA GLY A 69 -12.90 -15.15 -5.29
C GLY A 69 -13.75 -14.08 -4.58
N ASP A 70 -14.96 -14.39 -4.11
CA ASP A 70 -15.74 -13.47 -3.29
C ASP A 70 -15.23 -13.46 -1.85
N ILE A 71 -14.41 -12.47 -1.54
CA ILE A 71 -13.72 -12.34 -0.25
C ILE A 71 -14.49 -11.50 0.77
N GLY A 72 -15.57 -10.80 0.37
CA GLY A 72 -16.35 -9.91 1.23
C GLY A 72 -15.50 -9.07 2.21
N GLU A 73 -15.80 -9.21 3.50
CA GLU A 73 -15.17 -8.49 4.61
C GLU A 73 -13.88 -9.17 5.14
N LEU A 74 -13.43 -10.26 4.53
CA LEU A 74 -12.29 -11.05 5.02
C LEU A 74 -10.98 -10.26 4.93
N ARG A 75 -10.04 -10.57 5.82
CA ARG A 75 -8.73 -9.92 5.86
C ARG A 75 -7.66 -10.91 5.45
N LEU A 76 -6.65 -10.42 4.73
CA LEU A 76 -5.45 -11.18 4.41
C LEU A 76 -4.25 -10.42 4.98
N ARG A 77 -3.41 -11.12 5.76
CA ARG A 77 -2.25 -10.56 6.45
C ARG A 77 -1.02 -11.37 6.11
N MET A 78 -0.06 -10.76 5.44
CA MET A 78 1.12 -11.44 4.93
C MET A 78 2.38 -10.90 5.60
N GLY A 79 3.29 -11.79 5.96
CA GLY A 79 4.66 -11.43 6.32
C GLY A 79 5.46 -11.10 5.06
N ILE A 80 6.30 -10.07 5.15
CA ILE A 80 7.30 -9.72 4.15
C ILE A 80 8.60 -10.39 4.55
N ILE A 81 9.04 -11.35 3.74
CA ILE A 81 10.24 -12.14 4.00
C ILE A 81 11.32 -11.77 3.00
N LEU A 82 12.51 -11.42 3.49
CA LEU A 82 13.66 -11.16 2.64
C LEU A 82 14.19 -12.48 2.06
N GLN A 83 14.30 -12.60 0.73
CA GLN A 83 14.72 -13.86 0.11
C GLN A 83 16.16 -14.25 0.43
N GLU A 84 17.05 -13.26 0.59
CA GLU A 84 18.48 -13.48 0.80
C GLU A 84 18.78 -14.32 2.04
N ASN A 85 18.08 -14.05 3.14
CA ASN A 85 18.37 -14.64 4.45
C ASN A 85 17.12 -15.22 5.15
N ASN A 86 15.96 -15.21 4.49
CA ASN A 86 14.67 -15.67 5.01
C ASN A 86 14.21 -14.92 6.27
N GLU A 87 14.61 -13.67 6.44
CA GLU A 87 14.27 -12.83 7.58
C GLU A 87 12.87 -12.20 7.43
N PHE A 88 12.12 -12.15 8.53
CA PHE A 88 10.86 -11.42 8.60
C PHE A 88 11.15 -9.93 8.80
N ILE A 89 10.97 -9.13 7.75
CA ILE A 89 11.37 -7.71 7.73
C ILE A 89 10.17 -6.75 7.80
N GLY A 90 8.95 -7.26 7.69
CA GLY A 90 7.76 -6.45 7.52
C GLY A 90 6.47 -7.24 7.42
N TRP A 91 5.36 -6.53 7.23
CA TRP A 91 4.08 -7.13 6.84
C TRP A 91 3.37 -6.27 5.80
N CYS A 92 2.50 -6.90 5.02
CA CYS A 92 1.58 -6.26 4.09
C CYS A 92 0.22 -6.94 4.20
N CYS A 93 -0.81 -6.16 4.47
CA CYS A 93 -2.14 -6.63 4.83
C CYS A 93 -3.20 -5.94 3.97
N THR A 94 -4.35 -6.58 3.85
CA THR A 94 -5.53 -6.00 3.26
C THR A 94 -6.80 -6.33 4.05
N GLY A 95 -7.73 -5.37 4.12
CA GLY A 95 -8.98 -5.47 4.86
C GLY A 95 -9.97 -4.39 4.46
N ILE A 96 -11.23 -4.54 4.88
CA ILE A 96 -12.21 -3.47 4.73
C ILE A 96 -11.87 -2.33 5.68
N LYS A 97 -11.97 -1.12 5.14
CA LYS A 97 -11.78 0.13 5.87
C LYS A 97 -13.16 0.69 6.23
N GLU A 98 -13.50 0.67 7.51
CA GLU A 98 -14.84 1.07 8.00
C GLU A 98 -15.18 2.53 7.66
N GLU A 99 -14.18 3.40 7.53
CA GLU A 99 -14.36 4.80 7.15
C GLU A 99 -14.69 5.00 5.67
N LEU A 100 -14.74 3.93 4.87
CA LEU A 100 -15.06 3.99 3.45
C LEU A 100 -16.31 3.15 3.14
N PRO A 101 -17.15 3.58 2.16
CA PRO A 101 -18.34 2.81 1.82
C PRO A 101 -17.95 1.42 1.31
N PRO A 102 -18.61 0.34 1.72
CA PRO A 102 -18.38 -0.99 1.15
C PRO A 102 -18.52 -0.95 -0.38
N PRO A 103 -17.73 -1.74 -1.14
CA PRO A 103 -16.77 -2.75 -0.69
C PRO A 103 -15.32 -2.23 -0.62
N ASN A 104 -15.11 -0.96 -0.21
CA ASN A 104 -13.78 -0.37 -0.24
C ASN A 104 -12.80 -1.06 0.72
N ARG A 105 -11.70 -1.53 0.14
CA ARG A 105 -10.63 -2.26 0.81
C ARG A 105 -9.35 -1.46 0.80
N GLU A 106 -8.60 -1.55 1.89
CA GLU A 106 -7.28 -0.93 2.00
C GLU A 106 -6.14 -1.93 1.89
N ILE A 107 -4.96 -1.44 1.49
CA ILE A 107 -3.68 -2.08 1.75
C ILE A 107 -2.96 -1.27 2.83
N MET A 108 -2.42 -1.97 3.83
CA MET A 108 -1.61 -1.41 4.91
C MET A 108 -0.33 -2.25 5.06
N TYR A 109 0.81 -1.60 5.23
CA TYR A 109 2.09 -2.28 5.35
C TYR A 109 2.99 -1.62 6.41
N ALA A 110 3.97 -2.36 6.88
CA ALA A 110 5.11 -1.82 7.60
C ALA A 110 6.37 -2.61 7.23
N VAL A 111 7.50 -1.90 7.13
CA VAL A 111 8.84 -2.47 6.92
C VAL A 111 9.76 -1.85 7.96
N SER A 112 10.59 -2.67 8.60
CA SER A 112 11.61 -2.21 9.55
C SER A 112 12.47 -1.11 8.92
N PRO A 113 12.83 -0.04 9.66
CA PRO A 113 13.76 0.99 9.21
C PRO A 113 15.05 0.47 8.62
N ASP A 114 15.57 -0.65 9.16
CA ASP A 114 16.82 -1.28 8.73
C ASP A 114 16.76 -1.75 7.25
N TYR A 115 15.55 -1.84 6.70
CA TYR A 115 15.27 -2.32 5.35
C TYR A 115 14.52 -1.28 4.47
N ARG A 116 14.42 -0.02 4.91
CA ARG A 116 13.85 1.08 4.09
C ARG A 116 14.83 1.52 3.00
N GLY A 117 14.31 2.22 1.98
CA GLY A 117 15.12 2.70 0.84
C GLY A 117 15.54 1.61 -0.16
N LYS A 118 14.93 0.42 -0.09
CA LYS A 118 15.22 -0.75 -0.94
C LYS A 118 14.00 -1.23 -1.74
N ASP A 119 12.97 -0.39 -1.83
CA ASP A 119 11.70 -0.67 -2.53
C ASP A 119 10.92 -1.90 -2.04
N TYR A 120 11.28 -2.53 -0.93
CA TYR A 120 10.59 -3.73 -0.43
C TYR A 120 9.11 -3.48 -0.10
N ALA A 121 8.78 -2.30 0.43
CA ALA A 121 7.39 -1.91 0.63
C ALA A 121 6.62 -1.85 -0.71
N THR A 122 7.21 -1.23 -1.74
CA THR A 122 6.64 -1.15 -3.09
C THR A 122 6.45 -2.54 -3.70
N GLN A 123 7.46 -3.42 -3.59
CA GLN A 123 7.36 -4.81 -4.04
C GLN A 123 6.22 -5.56 -3.34
N ALA A 124 6.05 -5.36 -2.03
CA ALA A 124 5.01 -6.00 -1.24
C ALA A 124 3.62 -5.52 -1.66
N VAL A 125 3.43 -4.20 -1.79
CA VAL A 125 2.15 -3.61 -2.19
C VAL A 125 1.76 -4.05 -3.60
N ILE A 126 2.69 -4.00 -4.56
CA ILE A 126 2.43 -4.44 -5.95
C ILE A 126 2.12 -5.93 -5.99
N GLY A 127 2.89 -6.76 -5.29
CA GLY A 127 2.67 -8.21 -5.23
C GLY A 127 1.29 -8.55 -4.69
N LEU A 128 0.90 -7.93 -3.56
CA LEU A 128 -0.41 -8.14 -2.95
C LEU A 128 -1.54 -7.61 -3.85
N ALA A 129 -1.39 -6.41 -4.43
CA ALA A 129 -2.40 -5.83 -5.31
C ALA A 129 -2.65 -6.70 -6.55
N LYS A 130 -1.59 -7.18 -7.22
CA LYS A 130 -1.70 -8.10 -8.36
C LYS A 130 -2.42 -9.39 -7.97
N TYR A 131 -2.05 -9.99 -6.84
CA TYR A 131 -2.73 -11.18 -6.34
C TYR A 131 -4.23 -10.93 -6.13
N LEU A 132 -4.61 -9.81 -5.51
CA LEU A 132 -6.01 -9.47 -5.25
C LEU A 132 -6.80 -9.28 -6.55
N PHE A 133 -6.31 -8.47 -7.49
CA PHE A 133 -6.99 -8.24 -8.76
C PHE A 133 -7.14 -9.50 -9.62
N GLN A 134 -6.18 -10.43 -9.52
CA GLN A 134 -6.20 -11.67 -10.31
C GLN A 134 -7.05 -12.78 -9.70
N ASN A 135 -7.19 -12.82 -8.37
CA ASN A 135 -7.74 -13.98 -7.67
C ASN A 135 -9.01 -13.67 -6.86
N THR A 136 -9.48 -12.43 -6.85
CA THR A 136 -10.63 -12.01 -6.03
C THR A 136 -11.58 -11.11 -6.82
N ASN A 137 -12.74 -10.80 -6.26
CA ASN A 137 -13.67 -9.79 -6.75
C ASN A 137 -13.27 -8.34 -6.39
N THR A 138 -12.02 -8.10 -6.00
CA THR A 138 -11.52 -6.75 -5.72
C THR A 138 -11.41 -5.95 -7.01
N GLU A 139 -12.13 -4.82 -7.10
CA GLU A 139 -12.04 -3.91 -8.25
C GLU A 139 -11.24 -2.64 -7.94
N MET A 140 -11.08 -2.30 -6.66
CA MET A 140 -10.40 -1.09 -6.22
C MET A 140 -9.70 -1.32 -4.88
N LEU A 141 -8.49 -0.76 -4.76
CA LEU A 141 -7.72 -0.73 -3.53
C LEU A 141 -7.41 0.70 -3.16
N LYS A 142 -7.42 0.99 -1.86
CA LYS A 142 -7.08 2.30 -1.30
C LYS A 142 -5.90 2.17 -0.33
N ALA A 143 -5.13 3.23 -0.20
CA ALA A 143 -4.10 3.34 0.82
C ALA A 143 -4.27 4.70 1.51
N VAL A 144 -4.03 4.73 2.83
CA VAL A 144 -4.06 5.96 3.62
C VAL A 144 -2.72 6.08 4.33
N VAL A 145 -2.06 7.21 4.14
CA VAL A 145 -0.75 7.50 4.72
C VAL A 145 -0.86 8.84 5.45
N LEU A 146 -0.33 8.91 6.66
CA LEU A 146 -0.20 10.19 7.39
C LEU A 146 0.81 11.06 6.65
N LEU A 147 0.50 12.35 6.40
CA LEU A 147 1.45 13.27 5.75
C LEU A 147 2.83 13.30 6.42
N GLU A 148 2.85 13.14 7.75
CA GLU A 148 4.07 13.18 8.55
C GLU A 148 4.88 11.88 8.43
N ASN A 149 4.31 10.83 7.84
CA ASN A 149 4.99 9.57 7.52
C ASN A 149 5.71 9.67 6.16
N VAL A 150 6.48 10.75 5.97
CA VAL A 150 7.36 10.90 4.80
C VAL A 150 8.51 9.90 4.97
N PRO A 151 8.71 8.96 4.02
CA PRO A 151 9.90 8.11 4.04
C PRO A 151 11.15 9.00 4.04
N ALA A 152 12.12 8.74 4.91
CA ALA A 152 13.36 9.53 5.03
C ALA A 152 14.32 9.41 3.81
N ALA A 153 13.79 9.13 2.61
CA ALA A 153 14.53 9.01 1.37
C ALA A 153 14.76 10.35 0.62
N GLU A 154 14.40 11.51 1.21
CA GLU A 154 14.61 12.82 0.58
C GLU A 154 16.00 13.45 0.79
N HIS A 155 17.02 12.71 1.26
CA HIS A 155 18.36 13.29 1.47
C HIS A 155 19.40 13.02 0.37
N GLU A 156 19.02 12.49 -0.80
CA GLU A 156 19.93 12.41 -1.96
C GLU A 156 19.42 13.13 -3.23
N ALA A 157 18.53 14.13 -3.10
CA ALA A 157 18.39 15.15 -4.13
C ALA A 157 19.38 16.29 -3.86
N ASN A 158 20.53 16.24 -4.53
CA ASN A 158 21.55 17.29 -4.53
C ASN A 158 20.92 18.67 -4.88
N PRO A 159 20.95 19.68 -3.99
CA PRO A 159 20.30 20.97 -4.22
C PRO A 159 21.10 21.93 -5.13
N TYR A 160 22.17 21.45 -5.79
CA TYR A 160 22.99 22.25 -6.69
C TYR A 160 23.24 21.52 -8.02
N GLU A 161 22.24 21.45 -8.88
CA GLU A 161 22.50 21.42 -10.32
C GLU A 161 21.68 22.53 -10.99
N SER A 162 22.28 23.71 -10.95
CA SER A 162 21.89 24.87 -11.73
C SER A 162 21.94 24.53 -13.22
N TYR A 163 20.81 24.58 -13.90
CA TYR A 163 20.74 24.62 -15.36
C TYR A 163 21.64 25.75 -15.90
N PRO A 164 22.57 25.50 -16.83
CA PRO A 164 23.18 26.59 -17.57
C PRO A 164 22.20 27.08 -18.65
N HIS A 165 21.96 28.39 -18.63
CA HIS A 165 21.45 29.15 -19.75
C HIS A 165 22.25 28.84 -21.02
N GLN A 166 21.56 28.58 -22.13
CA GLN A 166 22.07 28.92 -23.46
C GLN A 166 20.98 29.60 -24.27
N ASP A 167 21.35 30.80 -24.71
CA ASP A 167 20.57 31.75 -25.48
C ASP A 167 20.27 31.28 -26.91
N GLU A 168 19.24 31.91 -27.43
CA GLU A 168 18.69 31.89 -28.79
C GLU A 168 19.75 31.99 -29.92
N GLN A 169 19.52 31.32 -31.06
CA GLN A 169 19.14 32.00 -32.32
C GLN A 169 18.91 31.07 -33.54
N SER A 170 17.70 31.18 -34.10
CA SER A 170 17.33 31.15 -35.54
C SER A 170 17.43 29.80 -36.30
N ASN A 171 16.57 29.42 -37.26
CA ASN A 171 15.62 30.14 -38.12
C ASN A 171 14.68 29.10 -38.81
N GLN A 172 13.39 29.48 -39.00
CA GLN A 172 12.46 29.19 -40.14
C GLN A 172 12.30 27.73 -40.64
N LYS A 173 11.13 27.13 -40.95
CA LYS A 173 9.77 27.44 -41.44
C LYS A 173 9.00 26.11 -41.22
N GLU A 174 7.69 26.00 -41.03
CA GLU A 174 6.61 26.27 -41.99
C GLU A 174 5.27 25.91 -41.32
N SER A 175 4.20 26.53 -41.81
CA SER A 175 2.82 26.48 -41.33
C SER A 175 2.14 25.11 -41.45
N ASN A 176 1.21 24.81 -40.54
CA ASN A 176 -0.20 24.68 -40.95
C ASN A 176 -1.16 24.71 -39.77
N ALA A 177 -2.15 25.60 -39.90
CA ALA A 177 -3.27 25.76 -39.01
C ALA A 177 -4.29 24.64 -39.21
N ASN A 178 -4.87 24.14 -38.12
CA ASN A 178 -6.27 23.75 -38.13
C ASN A 178 -6.92 24.11 -36.79
N LYS A 179 -7.66 25.22 -36.82
CA LYS A 179 -8.65 25.57 -35.80
C LYS A 179 -9.89 24.73 -36.08
N ASN A 180 -10.32 23.95 -35.09
CA ASN A 180 -11.74 23.72 -34.88
C ASN A 180 -12.08 24.07 -33.44
N GLN A 181 -12.93 25.08 -33.33
CA GLN A 181 -13.47 25.64 -32.11
C GLN A 181 -14.88 25.07 -31.91
N LYS A 182 -15.26 24.94 -30.63
CA LYS A 182 -16.59 25.23 -30.04
C LYS A 182 -17.60 24.10 -29.73
N ILE A 183 -17.86 24.02 -28.41
CA ILE A 183 -19.16 23.96 -27.69
C ILE A 183 -19.88 22.60 -27.70
N GLY A 184 -20.33 22.01 -26.59
CA GLY A 184 -20.35 22.41 -25.18
C GLY A 184 -21.44 21.61 -24.41
N LYS A 185 -21.41 21.76 -23.08
CA LYS A 185 -22.48 21.63 -22.05
C LYS A 185 -22.33 20.51 -21.00
N HIS A 186 -22.15 21.03 -19.78
CA HIS A 186 -22.49 20.56 -18.44
C HIS A 186 -23.45 19.36 -18.31
N HIS A 187 -23.20 18.51 -17.30
CA HIS A 187 -24.05 18.40 -16.10
C HIS A 187 -23.17 18.07 -14.88
N ALA A 188 -23.20 18.95 -13.89
CA ALA A 188 -22.80 18.69 -12.52
C ALA A 188 -24.02 19.05 -11.65
N ILE A 189 -24.47 18.16 -10.77
CA ILE A 189 -25.29 18.43 -9.57
C ILE A 189 -25.03 17.21 -8.64
N GLN A 190 -24.16 17.26 -7.62
CA GLN A 190 -24.20 17.96 -6.32
C GLN A 190 -25.41 17.59 -5.43
N GLY A 191 -25.15 16.81 -4.38
CA GLY A 191 -26.03 16.67 -3.22
C GLY A 191 -25.15 16.74 -1.97
N GLY A 192 -25.02 17.95 -1.42
CA GLY A 192 -24.23 18.19 -0.21
C GLY A 192 -24.98 17.81 1.05
N LEU A 193 -24.22 17.45 2.08
CA LEU A 193 -24.44 17.92 3.43
C LEU A 193 -23.06 18.31 3.98
N GLU A 194 -22.91 19.61 4.18
CA GLU A 194 -21.81 20.24 4.89
C GLU A 194 -21.76 19.75 6.35
N GLN A 195 -20.59 19.96 6.94
CA GLN A 195 -20.23 19.83 8.36
C GLN A 195 -19.78 18.43 8.77
N TYR A 196 -18.49 18.13 8.53
CA TYR A 196 -17.55 17.63 9.55
C TYR A 196 -16.14 17.62 8.93
N THR A 197 -15.25 18.47 9.44
CA THR A 197 -13.80 18.30 9.35
C THR A 197 -13.22 18.67 10.71
N PRO A 198 -12.23 17.92 11.21
CA PRO A 198 -10.87 18.28 10.82
C PRO A 198 -10.01 17.09 10.37
N SER A 199 -9.37 17.30 9.22
CA SER A 199 -8.03 16.82 8.83
C SER A 199 -7.72 15.33 8.87
N PHE A 200 -7.86 14.67 7.72
CA PHE A 200 -6.94 13.60 7.31
C PHE A 200 -6.42 13.92 5.92
N TRP A 201 -5.14 14.25 5.86
CA TRP A 201 -4.47 14.74 4.67
C TRP A 201 -3.80 13.59 3.92
N LEU A 202 -3.98 13.61 2.60
CA LEU A 202 -3.58 12.65 1.59
C LEU A 202 -2.06 12.73 1.28
N VAL A 203 -1.39 11.59 1.13
CA VAL A 203 -0.34 11.44 0.11
C VAL A 203 -0.70 10.24 -0.77
N SER A 204 -1.04 10.54 -2.01
CA SER A 204 -0.85 9.64 -3.14
C SER A 204 0.61 9.74 -3.57
N ASP A 205 1.34 8.63 -3.61
CA ASP A 205 2.15 8.45 -4.81
C ASP A 205 1.16 8.10 -5.93
N GLU A 206 1.35 8.77 -7.05
CA GLU A 206 0.48 8.76 -8.22
C GLU A 206 -0.01 7.36 -8.56
N ASN A 207 -1.31 7.25 -8.90
CA ASN A 207 -1.96 6.10 -9.52
C ASN A 207 -1.12 4.79 -9.53
N ILE A 208 -1.35 3.90 -8.57
CA ILE A 208 -0.96 2.49 -8.74
C ILE A 208 -1.84 1.94 -9.87
N VAL A 209 -1.42 2.19 -11.11
CA VAL A 209 -1.96 1.53 -12.30
C VAL A 209 -1.34 0.14 -12.33
N VAL A 210 -2.16 -0.86 -12.05
CA VAL A 210 -1.79 -2.25 -12.27
C VAL A 210 -2.16 -2.55 -13.72
N ASP A 211 -1.16 -2.56 -14.61
CA ASP A 211 -1.30 -3.08 -15.97
C ASP A 211 -1.67 -4.58 -15.98
#